data_AF-A0A962QR31-F1
#
_entry.id   AF-A0A962QR31-F1
#
_cell.length_a   1.000
_cell.length_b   1.000
_cell.length_c   1.000
_cell.angle_alpha   90.00
_cell.angle_beta   90.00
_cell.angle_gamma   90.00
#
_symmetry.space_group_name_H-M   'P 1'
#
loop_
_entity.id
_entity.type
_entity.pdbx_description
1 polymer ?
#
loop_
_entity_poly.entity_id
_entity_poly.type
_entity_poly.pdbx_seq_one_letter_code
_entity_poly.pdbx_strand_id
1 'polypeptide(L)'
;MEFRRWDHPQDYAFTQHLCAAQWAWEFLRRNPLYQAEWVAFDTVWRELETQYGAPPNRDFCAWKLDPRAWVRAADCPEGDCRVDQDKVLIECALGARWGFYKFPPDPSDDDPVGEGRLVWRDVETEARILGLDDTQWLGGDAAWVAIGFDLSLPLRDQIERAKRALQLLQRRRRQSGDVPAFSIATQRDRLRMSLRLLDASAAGAPEAALMSISSEWRDLLAKASVMRDGGYRQLTTWPD
;
A
#
# COMPACT_ATOMS: atom_id res chain seq x y z
N MET A 1 16.33 -12.90 7.67
CA MET A 1 16.19 -11.81 6.68
C MET A 1 17.47 -10.99 6.76
N GLU A 2 18.31 -11.04 5.75
CA GLU A 2 19.49 -10.17 5.70
C GLU A 2 18.99 -8.77 5.33
N PHE A 3 18.90 -7.88 6.32
CA PHE A 3 18.49 -6.51 6.06
C PHE A 3 19.57 -5.83 5.23
N ARG A 4 19.14 -5.12 4.18
CA ARG A 4 20.01 -4.19 3.43
C ARG A 4 20.69 -3.25 4.43
N ARG A 5 21.95 -2.89 4.19
CA ARG A 5 22.69 -2.10 5.16
C ARG A 5 22.18 -0.67 5.16
N TRP A 6 21.39 -0.31 6.17
CA TRP A 6 20.79 1.01 6.33
C TRP A 6 21.83 2.15 6.38
N ASP A 7 23.05 1.83 6.83
CA ASP A 7 24.21 2.73 6.92
C ASP A 7 24.90 2.95 5.56
N HIS A 8 24.56 2.18 4.52
CA HIS A 8 25.10 2.32 3.15
C HIS A 8 24.01 2.82 2.19
N PRO A 9 24.01 4.11 1.82
CA PRO A 9 23.02 4.66 0.88
C PRO A 9 22.98 3.94 -0.48
N GLN A 10 24.09 3.32 -0.90
CA GLN A 10 24.20 2.60 -2.18
C GLN A 10 23.38 1.31 -2.22
N ASP A 11 23.16 0.67 -1.07
CA ASP A 11 22.28 -0.51 -0.96
C ASP A 11 20.82 -0.17 -1.30
N TYR A 12 20.49 1.12 -1.39
CA TYR A 12 19.18 1.64 -1.79
C TYR A 12 19.16 2.19 -3.21
N ALA A 13 20.19 1.96 -4.03
CA ALA A 13 20.23 2.41 -5.43
C ALA A 13 19.09 1.81 -6.27
N PHE A 14 18.62 0.60 -5.92
CA PHE A 14 17.46 -0.05 -6.58
C PHE A 14 16.19 0.83 -6.54
N THR A 15 16.06 1.70 -5.54
CA THR A 15 14.91 2.63 -5.39
C THR A 15 14.79 3.65 -6.54
N GLN A 16 15.84 3.80 -7.36
CA GLN A 16 15.88 4.74 -8.48
C GLN A 16 14.79 4.46 -9.52
N HIS A 17 14.45 3.20 -9.73
CA HIS A 17 13.57 2.76 -10.82
C HIS A 17 12.22 2.23 -10.36
N LEU A 18 11.92 2.32 -9.06
CA LEU A 18 10.65 1.80 -8.54
C LEU A 18 9.48 2.67 -8.97
N CYS A 19 8.43 2.01 -9.47
CA CYS A 19 7.11 2.60 -9.64
C CYS A 19 6.36 2.68 -8.31
N ALA A 20 5.21 3.34 -8.31
CA ALA A 20 4.39 3.58 -7.14
C ALA A 20 3.94 2.28 -6.45
N ALA A 21 3.60 1.26 -7.25
CA ALA A 21 3.25 -0.07 -6.77
C ALA A 21 4.44 -0.82 -6.14
N GLN A 22 5.65 -0.63 -6.66
CA GLN A 22 6.87 -1.21 -6.08
C GLN A 22 7.27 -0.50 -4.79
N TRP A 23 7.08 0.82 -4.69
CA TRP A 23 7.23 1.54 -3.43
C TRP A 23 6.26 1.04 -2.37
N ALA A 24 4.99 0.80 -2.71
CA ALA A 24 4.01 0.21 -1.79
C ALA A 24 4.51 -1.13 -1.23
N TRP A 25 5.11 -1.96 -2.07
CA TRP A 25 5.69 -3.25 -1.67
C TRP A 25 6.86 -3.06 -0.70
N GLU A 26 7.80 -2.16 -1.01
CA GLU A 26 8.96 -1.91 -0.15
C GLU A 26 8.55 -1.42 1.26
N PHE A 27 7.48 -0.64 1.39
CA PHE A 27 6.96 -0.30 2.71
C PHE A 27 6.29 -1.49 3.38
N LEU A 28 5.40 -2.21 2.69
CA LEU A 28 4.67 -3.34 3.27
C LEU A 28 5.58 -4.48 3.72
N ARG A 29 6.59 -4.85 2.92
CA ARG A 29 7.48 -5.98 3.25
C ARG A 29 8.31 -5.77 4.52
N ARG A 30 8.37 -4.52 5.03
CA ARG A 30 9.00 -4.14 6.31
C ARG A 30 8.03 -4.13 7.49
N ASN A 31 6.74 -4.34 7.25
CA ASN A 31 5.72 -4.36 8.28
C ASN A 31 5.88 -5.63 9.16
N PRO A 32 6.13 -5.50 10.47
CA PRO A 32 6.35 -6.66 11.33
C PRO A 32 5.12 -7.55 11.49
N LEU A 33 3.92 -6.98 11.42
CA LEU A 33 2.67 -7.74 11.46
C LEU A 33 2.50 -8.54 10.16
N TYR A 34 2.75 -7.93 9.00
CA TYR A 34 2.72 -8.66 7.72
C TYR A 34 3.71 -9.82 7.71
N GLN A 35 4.96 -9.58 8.15
CA GLN A 35 5.99 -10.61 8.22
C GLN A 35 5.56 -11.77 9.14
N ALA A 36 5.04 -11.48 10.33
CA ALA A 36 4.61 -12.51 11.27
C ALA A 36 3.43 -13.33 10.72
N GLU A 37 2.44 -12.67 10.14
CA GLU A 37 1.28 -13.33 9.55
C GLU A 37 1.63 -14.14 8.31
N TRP A 38 2.56 -13.66 7.49
CA TRP A 38 3.05 -14.39 6.34
C TRP A 38 3.80 -15.66 6.76
N VAL A 39 4.65 -15.60 7.79
CA VAL A 39 5.35 -16.79 8.33
C VAL A 39 4.35 -17.83 8.85
N ALA A 40 3.32 -17.39 9.58
CA ALA A 40 2.25 -18.27 10.06
C ALA A 40 1.50 -18.93 8.87
N PHE A 41 1.19 -18.14 7.84
CA PHE A 41 0.56 -18.62 6.62
C PHE A 41 1.43 -19.63 5.86
N ASP A 42 2.71 -19.32 5.60
CA ASP A 42 3.64 -20.19 4.86
C ASP A 42 3.84 -21.53 5.58
N THR A 43 3.86 -21.51 6.92
CA THR A 43 3.94 -22.73 7.74
C THR A 43 2.74 -23.65 7.45
N VAL A 44 1.52 -23.11 7.55
CA VAL A 44 0.29 -23.86 7.27
C VAL A 44 0.23 -24.29 5.80
N TRP A 45 0.61 -23.41 4.87
CA TRP A 45 0.62 -23.71 3.44
C TRP A 45 1.52 -24.89 3.10
N ARG A 46 2.75 -24.93 3.64
CA ARG A 46 3.70 -26.03 3.41
C ARG A 46 3.23 -27.35 4.02
N GLU A 47 2.59 -27.32 5.19
CA GLU A 47 1.97 -28.52 5.76
C GLU A 47 0.88 -29.08 4.85
N LEU A 48 0.02 -28.21 4.32
CA LEU A 48 -1.03 -28.58 3.38
C LEU A 48 -0.44 -29.12 2.07
N GLU A 49 0.60 -28.49 1.51
CA GLU A 49 1.29 -28.98 0.31
C GLU A 49 1.99 -30.32 0.53
N THR A 50 2.55 -30.55 1.71
CA THR A 50 3.14 -31.84 2.08
C THR A 50 2.09 -32.95 2.11
N GLN A 51 0.90 -32.64 2.63
CA GLN A 51 -0.17 -33.62 2.81
C GLN A 51 -0.97 -33.90 1.53
N TYR A 52 -1.24 -32.86 0.74
CA TYR A 52 -2.17 -32.93 -0.40
C TYR A 52 -1.51 -32.63 -1.75
N GLY A 53 -0.22 -32.30 -1.77
CA GLY A 53 0.54 -31.98 -2.97
C GLY A 53 0.47 -30.51 -3.41
N ALA A 54 1.27 -30.20 -4.42
CA ALA A 54 1.34 -28.88 -5.06
C ALA A 54 0.71 -28.92 -6.47
N PRO A 55 0.22 -27.78 -7.00
CA PRO A 55 -0.27 -27.70 -8.36
C PRO A 55 0.79 -28.13 -9.38
N PRO A 56 0.40 -28.79 -10.50
CA PRO A 56 -0.98 -29.12 -10.87
C PRO A 56 -1.54 -30.39 -10.21
N ASN A 57 -0.74 -31.15 -9.46
CA ASN A 57 -1.08 -32.50 -8.98
C ASN A 57 -1.71 -32.53 -7.57
N ARG A 58 -2.17 -31.38 -7.06
CA ARG A 58 -2.76 -31.24 -5.73
C ARG A 58 -4.12 -31.95 -5.65
N ASP A 59 -4.34 -32.74 -4.60
CA ASP A 59 -5.67 -33.25 -4.24
C ASP A 59 -6.53 -32.12 -3.65
N PHE A 60 -7.15 -31.36 -4.54
CA PHE A 60 -7.95 -30.20 -4.18
C PHE A 60 -9.25 -30.57 -3.44
N CYS A 61 -9.78 -31.77 -3.68
CA CYS A 61 -10.99 -32.26 -3.01
C CYS A 61 -10.72 -32.48 -1.52
N ALA A 62 -9.60 -33.14 -1.20
CA ALA A 62 -9.18 -33.34 0.19
C ALA A 62 -8.73 -32.02 0.84
N TRP A 63 -7.98 -31.18 0.12
CA TRP A 63 -7.52 -29.86 0.59
C TRP A 63 -8.67 -28.99 1.10
N LYS A 64 -9.78 -28.90 0.35
CA LYS A 64 -10.94 -28.06 0.71
C LYS A 64 -11.66 -28.48 1.98
N LEU A 65 -11.54 -29.76 2.36
CA LEU A 65 -12.16 -30.30 3.56
C LEU A 65 -11.31 -30.05 4.81
N ASP A 66 -10.02 -29.74 4.66
CA ASP A 66 -9.12 -29.45 5.76
C ASP A 66 -9.47 -28.10 6.41
N PRO A 67 -9.72 -28.04 7.73
CA PRO A 67 -10.04 -26.78 8.42
C PRO A 67 -8.90 -25.76 8.40
N ARG A 68 -7.65 -26.17 8.13
CA ARG A 68 -6.51 -25.25 8.00
C ARG A 68 -6.48 -24.52 6.66
N ALA A 69 -7.18 -25.02 5.64
CA ALA A 69 -7.16 -24.46 4.29
C ALA A 69 -8.07 -23.23 4.11
N TRP A 70 -8.87 -22.88 5.11
CA TRP A 70 -9.83 -21.77 5.02
C TRP A 70 -10.02 -21.04 6.35
N VAL A 71 -10.49 -19.80 6.26
CA VAL A 71 -11.01 -19.00 7.37
C VAL A 71 -12.51 -18.75 7.16
N ARG A 72 -13.23 -18.37 8.22
CA ARG A 72 -14.65 -18.02 8.06
C ARG A 72 -14.78 -16.71 7.29
N ALA A 73 -15.77 -16.63 6.41
CA ALA A 73 -16.05 -15.41 5.64
C ALA A 73 -16.35 -14.21 6.56
N ALA A 74 -16.96 -14.45 7.73
CA ALA A 74 -17.19 -13.40 8.73
C ALA A 74 -15.89 -12.81 9.30
N ASP A 75 -14.81 -13.58 9.33
CA ASP A 75 -13.49 -13.17 9.83
C ASP A 75 -12.64 -12.51 8.72
N CYS A 76 -13.12 -12.53 7.47
CA CYS A 76 -12.45 -11.94 6.31
C CYS A 76 -13.47 -11.34 5.33
N PRO A 77 -14.05 -10.17 5.66
CA PRO A 77 -15.07 -9.54 4.83
C PRO A 77 -14.54 -9.12 3.45
N GLU A 78 -13.23 -8.89 3.32
CA GLU A 78 -12.57 -8.49 2.06
C GLU A 78 -12.19 -9.68 1.16
N GLY A 79 -12.43 -10.93 1.59
CA GLY A 79 -12.00 -12.15 0.88
C GLY A 79 -12.86 -12.50 -0.33
N ASP A 80 -12.27 -12.42 -1.54
CA ASP A 80 -13.00 -12.69 -2.79
C ASP A 80 -13.14 -14.20 -3.13
N CYS A 81 -12.19 -15.05 -2.72
CA CYS A 81 -12.19 -16.47 -3.10
C CYS A 81 -12.94 -17.34 -2.09
N ARG A 82 -14.23 -17.57 -2.36
CA ARG A 82 -15.07 -18.43 -1.50
C ARG A 82 -14.99 -19.91 -1.93
N VAL A 83 -14.73 -20.79 -0.96
CA VAL A 83 -14.86 -22.26 -1.11
C VAL A 83 -16.33 -22.67 -1.04
N ASP A 84 -17.04 -22.03 -0.11
CA ASP A 84 -18.47 -22.11 0.16
C ASP A 84 -18.92 -20.76 0.75
N GLN A 85 -20.22 -20.51 0.91
CA GLN A 85 -20.79 -19.24 1.38
C GLN A 85 -20.08 -18.70 2.64
N ASP A 86 -19.68 -19.60 3.55
CA ASP A 86 -19.06 -19.26 4.84
C ASP A 86 -17.54 -19.44 4.90
N LYS A 87 -16.87 -19.88 3.82
CA LYS A 87 -15.44 -20.25 3.85
C LYS A 87 -14.62 -19.53 2.79
N VAL A 88 -13.53 -18.89 3.20
CA VAL A 88 -12.57 -18.21 2.32
C VAL A 88 -11.22 -18.92 2.40
N LEU A 89 -10.57 -19.19 1.26
CA LEU A 89 -9.24 -19.80 1.23
C LEU A 89 -8.20 -18.93 1.94
N ILE A 90 -7.28 -19.54 2.70
CA ILE A 90 -6.30 -18.83 3.53
C ILE A 90 -5.42 -17.85 2.75
N GLU A 91 -5.02 -18.19 1.53
CA GLU A 91 -4.20 -17.32 0.67
C GLU A 91 -4.98 -16.09 0.20
N CYS A 92 -6.27 -16.25 -0.11
CA CYS A 92 -7.11 -15.12 -0.50
C CYS A 92 -7.48 -14.25 0.69
N ALA A 93 -7.65 -14.84 1.88
CA ALA A 93 -7.88 -14.08 3.10
C ALA A 93 -6.67 -13.23 3.49
N LEU A 94 -5.47 -13.81 3.47
CA LEU A 94 -4.24 -13.06 3.74
C LEU A 94 -4.03 -11.98 2.67
N GLY A 95 -4.21 -12.34 1.40
CA GLY A 95 -4.09 -11.39 0.29
C GLY A 95 -5.05 -10.21 0.43
N ALA A 96 -6.33 -10.47 0.69
CA ALA A 96 -7.33 -9.42 0.84
C ALA A 96 -7.02 -8.44 1.99
N ARG A 97 -6.66 -8.98 3.16
CA ARG A 97 -6.30 -8.18 4.34
C ARG A 97 -5.16 -7.20 4.06
N TRP A 98 -4.16 -7.63 3.29
CA TRP A 98 -2.98 -6.82 2.94
C TRP A 98 -3.09 -6.10 1.58
N GLY A 99 -4.23 -6.19 0.92
CA GLY A 99 -4.52 -5.42 -0.30
C GLY A 99 -4.04 -6.05 -1.60
N PHE A 100 -3.97 -7.38 -1.71
CA PHE A 100 -3.59 -8.09 -2.93
C PHE A 100 -4.80 -8.80 -3.59
N TYR A 101 -4.83 -8.84 -4.93
CA TYR A 101 -5.71 -9.74 -5.68
C TYR A 101 -5.12 -11.15 -5.85
N LYS A 102 -3.79 -11.28 -5.77
CA LYS A 102 -3.05 -12.52 -5.99
C LYS A 102 -2.54 -13.13 -4.68
N PHE A 103 -1.89 -14.29 -4.80
CA PHE A 103 -1.22 -15.00 -3.72
C PHE A 103 -0.26 -14.06 -2.95
N PRO A 104 -0.24 -14.10 -1.61
CA PRO A 104 0.55 -13.20 -0.77
C PRO A 104 2.06 -13.44 -0.96
N PRO A 105 2.83 -12.46 -1.47
CA PRO A 105 4.27 -12.65 -1.71
C PRO A 105 5.08 -12.75 -0.42
N ASP A 106 6.16 -13.52 -0.45
CA ASP A 106 7.13 -13.59 0.65
C ASP A 106 7.71 -12.20 0.95
N PRO A 107 7.72 -11.71 2.20
CA PRO A 107 8.36 -10.44 2.55
C PRO A 107 9.84 -10.36 2.12
N SER A 108 10.53 -11.48 1.92
CA SER A 108 11.91 -11.55 1.43
C SER A 108 12.05 -11.33 -0.08
N ASP A 109 10.94 -11.32 -0.82
CA ASP A 109 10.87 -11.11 -2.25
C ASP A 109 11.20 -9.67 -2.66
N ASP A 110 12.13 -9.51 -3.60
CA ASP A 110 12.63 -8.21 -4.01
C ASP A 110 11.73 -7.46 -4.98
N ASP A 111 11.04 -8.14 -5.89
CA ASP A 111 10.21 -7.46 -6.88
C ASP A 111 9.01 -8.30 -7.36
N PRO A 112 8.07 -8.68 -6.46
CA PRO A 112 6.87 -9.40 -6.87
C PRO A 112 5.98 -8.58 -7.80
N VAL A 113 6.11 -7.25 -7.80
CA VAL A 113 5.34 -6.35 -8.67
C VAL A 113 5.86 -6.41 -10.10
N GLY A 114 7.18 -6.20 -10.31
CA GLY A 114 7.81 -6.24 -11.62
C GLY A 114 7.72 -7.62 -12.29
N GLU A 115 7.72 -8.68 -11.49
CA GLU A 115 7.50 -10.06 -11.95
C GLU A 115 6.02 -10.41 -12.18
N GLY A 116 5.09 -9.47 -11.91
CA GLY A 116 3.66 -9.66 -12.10
C GLY A 116 3.01 -10.64 -11.12
N ARG A 117 3.69 -11.00 -10.03
CA ARG A 117 3.19 -11.90 -8.97
C ARG A 117 2.32 -11.18 -7.94
N LEU A 118 2.51 -9.88 -7.76
CA LEU A 118 1.66 -9.01 -6.95
C LEU A 118 0.82 -8.08 -7.81
N VAL A 119 -0.47 -8.01 -7.50
CA VAL A 119 -1.40 -7.01 -8.04
C VAL A 119 -2.18 -6.43 -6.87
N TRP A 120 -2.10 -5.11 -6.70
CA TRP A 120 -2.77 -4.39 -5.64
C TRP A 120 -4.28 -4.31 -5.86
N ARG A 121 -5.03 -4.37 -4.77
CA ARG A 121 -6.45 -4.01 -4.72
C ARG A 121 -6.60 -2.51 -4.89
N ASP A 122 -7.68 -2.12 -5.54
CA ASP A 122 -8.05 -0.72 -5.63
C ASP A 122 -8.28 -0.14 -4.24
N VAL A 123 -7.77 1.07 -4.04
CA VAL A 123 -8.04 1.83 -2.82
C VAL A 123 -9.34 2.58 -3.03
N GLU A 124 -10.39 2.14 -2.35
CA GLU A 124 -11.63 2.90 -2.31
C GLU A 124 -11.36 4.26 -1.66
N THR A 125 -11.44 5.31 -2.48
CA THR A 125 -11.35 6.69 -2.01
C THR A 125 -12.77 7.21 -1.91
N GLU A 126 -13.30 7.25 -0.68
CA GLU A 126 -14.64 7.79 -0.45
C GLU A 126 -14.71 9.28 -0.80
N ALA A 127 -15.82 9.69 -1.41
CA ALA A 127 -16.09 11.09 -1.65
C ALA A 127 -16.42 11.78 -0.33
N ARG A 128 -15.60 12.76 0.07
CA ARG A 128 -15.88 13.59 1.25
C ARG A 128 -16.97 14.60 0.94
N ILE A 129 -18.07 14.56 1.70
CA ILE A 129 -19.12 15.58 1.65
C ILE A 129 -18.77 16.69 2.65
N LEU A 130 -18.60 17.91 2.17
CA LEU A 130 -18.26 19.06 3.01
C LEU A 130 -19.53 19.65 3.65
N GLY A 131 -19.48 19.84 4.97
CA GLY A 131 -20.50 20.56 5.73
C GLY A 131 -20.13 22.02 6.00
N LEU A 132 -21.00 22.73 6.71
CA LEU A 132 -20.77 24.13 7.13
C LEU A 132 -19.55 24.26 8.07
N ASP A 133 -19.20 23.18 8.77
CA ASP A 133 -18.09 23.14 9.71
C ASP A 133 -16.73 22.85 9.02
N ASP A 134 -16.70 22.47 7.73
CA ASP A 134 -15.47 22.19 6.98
C ASP A 134 -14.83 23.48 6.40
N THR A 135 -14.82 24.56 7.18
CA THR A 135 -14.31 25.88 6.74
C THR A 135 -12.84 25.85 6.33
N GLN A 136 -12.05 24.91 6.85
CA GLN A 136 -10.66 24.67 6.44
C GLN A 136 -10.51 24.30 4.95
N TRP A 137 -11.49 23.59 4.37
CA TRP A 137 -11.50 23.25 2.93
C TRP A 137 -11.83 24.47 2.06
N LEU A 138 -12.44 25.48 2.66
CA LEU A 138 -12.81 26.73 2.04
C LEU A 138 -11.78 27.85 2.31
N GLY A 139 -10.74 27.58 3.10
CA GLY A 139 -10.06 28.60 3.92
C GLY A 139 -8.54 28.75 3.81
N GLY A 140 -7.84 28.25 2.77
CA GLY A 140 -6.52 28.81 2.44
C GLY A 140 -5.43 27.92 1.85
N ASP A 141 -5.61 26.60 1.72
CA ASP A 141 -4.60 25.78 1.02
C ASP A 141 -4.78 25.87 -0.50
N ALA A 142 -3.73 26.29 -1.21
CA ALA A 142 -3.74 26.36 -2.67
C ALA A 142 -3.86 24.98 -3.35
N ALA A 143 -3.64 23.89 -2.63
CA ALA A 143 -3.90 22.54 -3.12
C ALA A 143 -5.39 22.17 -3.10
N TRP A 144 -6.23 22.85 -2.32
CA TRP A 144 -7.63 22.49 -2.11
C TRP A 144 -8.58 23.41 -2.87
N VAL A 145 -9.74 22.86 -3.24
CA VAL A 145 -10.83 23.58 -3.91
C VAL A 145 -12.15 22.85 -3.61
N ALA A 146 -13.20 23.62 -3.31
CA ALA A 146 -14.55 23.10 -3.19
C ALA A 146 -15.35 23.48 -4.45
N ILE A 147 -16.11 22.51 -4.98
CA ILE A 147 -17.04 22.72 -6.09
C ILE A 147 -18.42 22.26 -5.65
N GLY A 148 -19.42 23.13 -5.82
CA GLY A 148 -20.82 22.81 -5.52
C GLY A 148 -21.48 22.05 -6.67
N PHE A 149 -22.32 21.08 -6.30
CA PHE A 149 -23.22 20.37 -7.22
C PHE A 149 -24.66 20.65 -6.80
N ASP A 150 -25.50 21.02 -7.76
CA ASP A 150 -26.93 21.17 -7.54
C ASP A 150 -27.59 19.80 -7.69
N LEU A 151 -28.00 19.22 -6.56
CA LEU A 151 -28.62 17.89 -6.50
C LEU A 151 -30.05 17.88 -7.08
N SER A 152 -30.65 19.05 -7.35
CA SER A 152 -31.94 19.13 -8.05
C SER A 152 -31.82 18.95 -9.57
N LEU A 153 -30.59 18.97 -10.11
CA LEU A 153 -30.31 18.87 -11.54
C LEU A 153 -29.53 17.58 -11.89
N PRO A 154 -29.56 17.12 -13.16
CA PRO A 154 -28.77 15.96 -13.58
C PRO A 154 -27.27 16.12 -13.28
N LEU A 155 -26.67 15.11 -12.63
CA LEU A 155 -25.29 15.19 -12.13
C LEU A 155 -24.22 15.01 -13.22
N ARG A 156 -24.50 14.22 -14.26
CA ARG A 156 -23.51 13.86 -15.29
C ARG A 156 -22.85 15.09 -15.91
N ASP A 157 -23.66 16.05 -16.36
CA ASP A 157 -23.16 17.26 -17.01
C ASP A 157 -22.44 18.19 -16.02
N GLN A 158 -22.88 18.21 -14.77
CA GLN A 158 -22.21 18.95 -13.71
C GLN A 158 -20.81 18.38 -13.44
N ILE A 159 -20.67 17.04 -13.38
CA ILE A 159 -19.40 16.35 -13.13
C ILE A 159 -18.42 16.59 -14.28
N GLU A 160 -18.88 16.49 -15.53
CA GLU A 160 -18.01 16.73 -16.69
C GLU A 160 -17.51 18.19 -16.76
N ARG A 161 -18.36 19.16 -16.41
CA ARG A 161 -17.94 20.57 -16.29
C ARG A 161 -16.97 20.79 -15.14
N ALA A 162 -17.25 20.21 -13.97
CA ALA A 162 -16.37 20.29 -12.81
C ALA A 162 -14.98 19.70 -13.12
N LYS A 163 -14.93 18.51 -13.74
CA LYS A 163 -13.69 17.87 -14.18
C LYS A 163 -12.84 18.79 -15.06
N ARG A 164 -13.44 19.38 -16.11
CA ARG A 164 -12.72 20.31 -17.01
C ARG A 164 -12.20 21.55 -16.27
N ALA A 165 -13.01 22.13 -15.38
CA ALA A 165 -12.62 23.28 -14.58
C ALA A 165 -11.45 22.95 -13.64
N LEU A 166 -11.51 21.80 -12.96
CA LEU A 166 -10.46 21.31 -12.07
C LEU A 166 -9.14 21.05 -12.80
N GLN A 167 -9.18 20.43 -13.98
CA GLN A 167 -7.99 20.17 -14.78
C GLN A 167 -7.29 21.47 -15.22
N LEU A 168 -8.06 22.49 -15.62
CA LEU A 168 -7.52 23.81 -15.98
C LEU A 168 -6.94 24.53 -14.76
N LEU A 169 -7.64 24.49 -13.62
CA LEU A 169 -7.19 25.11 -12.38
C LEU A 169 -5.89 24.46 -11.87
N GLN A 170 -5.84 23.13 -11.83
CA GLN A 170 -4.66 22.38 -11.41
C GLN A 170 -3.45 22.71 -12.30
N ARG A 171 -3.63 22.73 -13.63
CA ARG A 171 -2.55 23.10 -14.56
C ARG A 171 -2.04 24.52 -14.28
N ARG A 172 -2.96 25.48 -14.09
CA ARG A 172 -2.59 26.88 -13.80
C ARG A 172 -1.81 27.00 -12.48
N ARG A 173 -2.31 26.39 -11.40
CA ARG A 173 -1.66 26.41 -10.07
C ARG A 173 -0.29 25.73 -10.06
N ARG A 174 -0.11 24.66 -10.86
CA ARG A 174 1.21 24.04 -11.06
C ARG A 174 2.17 24.95 -11.82
N GLN A 175 1.69 25.68 -12.82
CA GLN A 175 2.51 26.61 -13.59
C GLN A 175 2.94 27.84 -12.78
N SER A 176 2.10 28.32 -11.86
CA SER A 176 2.45 29.40 -10.93
C SER A 176 3.32 28.96 -9.75
N GLY A 177 3.47 27.65 -9.53
CA GLY A 177 4.22 27.10 -8.40
C GLY A 177 3.42 27.01 -7.09
N ASP A 178 2.13 27.36 -7.11
CA ASP A 178 1.25 27.32 -5.94
C ASP A 178 0.97 25.88 -5.47
N VAL A 179 1.03 24.92 -6.39
CA VAL A 179 0.86 23.50 -6.09
C VAL A 179 2.03 22.73 -6.69
N PRO A 180 2.86 22.04 -5.87
CA PRO A 180 3.96 21.26 -6.39
C PRO A 180 3.45 20.11 -7.25
N ALA A 181 4.22 19.76 -8.29
CA ALA A 181 4.00 18.52 -9.01
C ALA A 181 4.25 17.36 -8.05
N PHE A 182 3.23 16.56 -7.79
CA PHE A 182 3.31 15.41 -6.90
C PHE A 182 3.46 14.14 -7.75
N SER A 183 4.61 13.46 -7.61
CA SER A 183 4.88 12.16 -8.20
C SER A 183 5.93 11.39 -7.40
N ILE A 184 6.06 10.08 -7.66
CA ILE A 184 7.11 9.24 -7.10
C ILE A 184 8.49 9.84 -7.40
N ALA A 185 8.72 10.30 -8.63
CA ALA A 185 9.98 10.95 -8.97
C ALA A 185 10.35 12.12 -8.04
N THR A 186 9.38 12.95 -7.64
CA THR A 186 9.61 14.08 -6.73
C THR A 186 9.77 13.67 -5.26
N GLN A 187 9.18 12.54 -4.86
CA GLN A 187 9.23 12.04 -3.47
C GLN A 187 10.33 11.01 -3.23
N ARG A 188 11.00 10.54 -4.29
CA ARG A 188 11.94 9.42 -4.27
C ARG A 188 12.98 9.50 -3.17
N ASP A 189 13.66 10.65 -3.04
CA ASP A 189 14.70 10.82 -2.03
C ASP A 189 14.14 10.71 -0.61
N ARG A 190 12.96 11.30 -0.39
CA ARG A 190 12.26 11.24 0.90
C ARG A 190 11.81 9.82 1.23
N LEU A 191 11.26 9.08 0.26
CA LEU A 191 10.85 7.69 0.43
C LEU A 191 12.06 6.78 0.68
N ARG A 192 13.17 6.99 -0.03
CA ARG A 192 14.43 6.27 0.19
C ARG A 192 14.97 6.49 1.61
N MET A 193 15.01 7.73 2.09
CA MET A 193 15.39 8.03 3.47
C MET A 193 14.44 7.37 4.48
N SER A 194 13.14 7.33 4.17
CA SER A 194 12.13 6.67 5.00
C SER A 194 12.40 5.17 5.15
N LEU A 195 12.69 4.46 4.05
CA LEU A 195 13.05 3.04 4.11
C LEU A 195 14.33 2.81 4.95
N ARG A 196 15.36 3.64 4.74
CA ARG A 196 16.60 3.58 5.52
C ARG A 196 16.36 3.76 7.02
N LEU A 197 15.49 4.71 7.39
CA LEU A 197 15.13 4.93 8.79
C LEU A 197 14.34 3.77 9.38
N LEU A 198 13.43 3.16 8.62
CA LEU A 198 12.71 1.95 9.05
C LEU A 198 13.68 0.79 9.29
N ASP A 199 14.61 0.56 8.37
CA ASP A 199 15.60 -0.52 8.47
C ASP A 199 16.59 -0.28 9.63
N ALA A 200 17.04 0.96 9.82
CA ALA A 200 17.89 1.35 10.95
C ALA A 200 17.16 1.20 12.30
N SER A 201 15.90 1.62 12.37
CA SER A 201 15.08 1.47 13.58
C SER A 201 14.83 -0.01 13.90
N ALA A 202 14.57 -0.85 12.89
CA ALA A 202 14.38 -2.29 13.07
C ALA A 202 15.67 -2.98 13.54
N ALA A 203 16.84 -2.50 13.09
CA ALA A 203 18.14 -2.98 13.53
C ALA A 203 18.56 -2.48 14.94
N GLY A 204 17.75 -1.66 15.60
CA GLY A 204 18.09 -1.07 16.91
C GLY A 204 19.24 -0.05 16.83
N ALA A 205 19.39 0.65 15.71
CA ALA A 205 20.43 1.64 15.53
C ALA A 205 20.31 2.79 16.56
N PRO A 206 21.44 3.31 17.09
CA PRO A 206 21.41 4.40 18.05
C PRO A 206 20.93 5.70 17.39
N GLU A 207 20.40 6.62 18.19
CA GLU A 207 19.88 7.92 17.73
C GLU A 207 20.89 8.72 16.89
N ALA A 208 22.18 8.69 17.27
CA ALA A 208 23.24 9.35 16.50
C ALA A 208 23.34 8.84 15.06
N ALA A 209 23.05 7.57 14.83
CA ALA A 209 23.05 6.97 13.50
C ALA A 209 21.77 7.30 12.71
N LEU A 210 20.61 7.41 13.37
CA LEU A 210 19.38 7.88 12.72
C LEU A 210 19.50 9.35 12.30
N MET A 211 20.12 10.18 13.14
CA MET A 211 20.37 11.59 12.87
C MET A 211 21.31 11.83 11.69
N SER A 212 22.21 10.89 11.38
CA SER A 212 23.08 10.98 10.19
C SER A 212 22.33 10.71 8.88
N ILE A 213 21.16 10.04 8.94
CA ILE A 213 20.29 9.81 7.79
C ILE A 213 19.44 11.06 7.51
N SER A 214 18.88 11.67 8.56
CA SER A 214 18.10 12.91 8.46
C SER A 214 18.14 13.68 9.78
N SER A 215 18.29 15.00 9.72
CA SER A 215 18.15 15.87 10.90
C SER A 215 16.72 15.81 11.49
N GLU A 216 15.73 15.52 10.65
CA GLU A 216 14.31 15.39 11.02
C GLU A 216 13.90 13.91 11.15
N TRP A 217 14.83 13.03 11.57
CA TRP A 217 14.61 11.59 11.54
C TRP A 217 13.37 11.13 12.32
N ARG A 218 13.02 11.79 13.43
CA ARG A 218 11.86 11.41 14.26
C ARG A 218 10.55 11.55 13.50
N ASP A 219 10.33 12.71 12.89
CA ASP A 219 9.11 13.00 12.11
C ASP A 219 9.06 12.16 10.84
N LEU A 220 10.21 11.97 10.18
CA LEU A 220 10.29 11.15 8.99
C LEU A 220 10.02 9.66 9.30
N LEU A 221 10.59 9.14 10.39
CA LEU A 221 10.36 7.76 10.85
C LEU A 221 8.91 7.55 11.29
N ALA A 222 8.29 8.52 11.98
CA ALA A 222 6.88 8.44 12.35
C ALA A 222 5.99 8.35 11.09
N LYS A 223 6.22 9.21 10.10
CA LYS A 223 5.51 9.16 8.80
C LYS A 223 5.78 7.86 8.04
N ALA A 224 7.03 7.39 8.04
CA ALA A 224 7.41 6.13 7.40
C ALA A 224 6.72 4.94 8.06
N SER A 225 6.55 4.95 9.38
CA SER A 225 5.86 3.91 10.14
C SER A 225 4.37 3.87 9.80
N VAL A 226 3.71 5.03 9.74
CA VAL A 226 2.31 5.12 9.27
C VAL A 226 2.17 4.61 7.83
N MET A 227 3.14 4.92 6.97
CA MET A 227 3.16 4.41 5.60
C MET A 227 3.32 2.89 5.56
N ARG A 228 4.25 2.32 6.32
CA ARG A 228 4.42 0.86 6.50
C ARG A 228 3.16 0.18 7.07
N ASP A 229 2.46 0.84 7.98
CA ASP A 229 1.36 0.28 8.78
C ASP A 229 -0.03 0.49 8.14
N GLY A 230 -0.08 0.62 6.81
CA GLY A 230 -1.32 0.68 6.03
C GLY A 230 -1.33 1.79 4.99
N GLY A 231 -0.56 2.87 5.20
CA GLY A 231 -0.49 3.99 4.27
C GLY A 231 0.13 3.65 2.91
N TYR A 232 0.88 2.55 2.80
CA TYR A 232 1.51 2.05 1.57
C TYR A 232 0.47 1.82 0.47
N ARG A 233 -0.77 1.49 0.83
CA ARG A 233 -1.86 1.33 -0.14
C ARG A 233 -2.12 2.62 -0.92
N GLN A 234 -1.99 3.78 -0.28
CA GLN A 234 -2.17 5.05 -0.98
C GLN A 234 -1.08 5.30 -2.03
N LEU A 235 0.12 4.73 -1.87
CA LEU A 235 1.20 4.88 -2.85
C LEU A 235 0.80 4.32 -4.21
N THR A 236 -0.05 3.29 -4.28
CA THR A 236 -0.50 2.71 -5.56
C THR A 236 -1.30 3.68 -6.42
N THR A 237 -1.83 4.75 -5.82
CA THR A 237 -2.57 5.82 -6.50
C THR A 237 -1.68 6.96 -6.96
N TRP A 238 -0.39 6.96 -6.59
CA TRP A 238 0.51 8.06 -6.91
C TRP A 238 1.02 7.93 -8.35
N PRO A 239 1.14 9.04 -9.09
CA PRO A 239 1.79 9.04 -10.40
C PRO A 239 3.29 8.70 -10.26
N ASP A 240 3.82 7.89 -11.19
CA ASP A 240 5.26 7.61 -11.30
C ASP A 240 6.10 8.86 -11.61
#